data_AF-A0A645A1Q3-F1
#
_entry.id   AF-A0A645A1Q3-F1
#
_cell.length_a   1.000
_cell.length_b   1.000
_cell.length_c   1.000
_cell.angle_alpha   90.00
_cell.angle_beta   90.00
_cell.angle_gamma   90.00
#
_symmetry.space_group_name_H-M   'P 1'
#
loop_
_entity.id
_entity.type
_entity.pdbx_description
1 polymer ?
#
loop_
_entity_poly.entity_id
_entity_poly.type
_entity_poly.pdbx_seq_one_letter_code
_entity_poly.pdbx_strand_id
1 'polypeptide(L)'
;MGKMDFLVGKEFIFCDVPEDSYFPTGFTIMEFYRFDELGNERLSFSETTFLFGGSGPIPLIFRAATAAGLLRLIKKHYVDTENLAINIIDSNLTGDYETDQIAEVHRGRLKMAALSNKEMLRCLHCGRYLHSEGYTVELGPLNEPSIGNIHPECIKPSDRVLGTIQLPFFHDYPELMNFDVKSWMAAAMNGQMGLPSDGFAGAYIGWGGLTPRDANGKYLVAFKLKDGTEEIACRRNNLECLTKSEAEEMVLTVNCMIQAKKYKKNPFCYTEQSKIFGDRATLLATVGGKERLIPVEKAYVRLYEERLVQRYNRPGSWYAPLFYLRNYETSEIIVVEESIVFILSDPLEFKNYLSNWADVNFNMPAYEVTCLLSDNAFDEFMRLVVSNGWSAILNPIFDPSNKQLVSGFPVYPIEFLYKIYRNIE
;
A
#
# COMPACT_ATOMS: atom_id res chain seq x y z
N MET A 1 11.33 -17.81 -1.91
CA MET A 1 10.95 -18.46 -3.19
C MET A 1 11.54 -19.86 -3.18
N GLY A 2 10.72 -20.90 -3.36
CA GLY A 2 11.20 -22.28 -3.47
C GLY A 2 12.11 -22.47 -4.69
N LYS A 3 12.53 -23.71 -4.99
CA LYS A 3 13.26 -24.00 -6.23
C LYS A 3 12.41 -23.50 -7.41
N MET A 4 12.86 -22.43 -8.09
CA MET A 4 12.21 -21.87 -9.29
C MET A 4 12.47 -22.80 -10.47
N ASP A 5 11.82 -23.94 -10.46
CA ASP A 5 11.96 -24.96 -11.50
C ASP A 5 10.77 -24.89 -12.45
N PHE A 6 10.87 -24.01 -13.43
CA PHE A 6 9.81 -23.81 -14.42
C PHE A 6 9.84 -24.93 -15.47
N LEU A 7 8.68 -25.54 -15.72
CA LEU A 7 8.47 -26.47 -16.83
C LEU A 7 8.21 -25.67 -18.11
N VAL A 8 8.99 -25.95 -19.14
CA VAL A 8 9.11 -25.08 -20.33
C VAL A 8 9.14 -25.84 -21.65
N GLY A 9 9.52 -27.12 -21.65
CA GLY A 9 9.63 -27.93 -22.86
C GLY A 9 8.26 -28.22 -23.49
N LYS A 10 7.23 -28.33 -22.65
CA LYS A 10 5.86 -28.64 -23.07
C LYS A 10 4.89 -27.47 -22.89
N GLU A 11 3.82 -27.52 -23.68
CA GLU A 11 2.69 -26.60 -23.62
C GLU A 11 1.37 -27.37 -23.72
N PHE A 12 0.47 -27.08 -22.79
CA PHE A 12 -0.86 -27.66 -22.74
C PHE A 12 -1.88 -26.58 -23.04
N ILE A 13 -2.75 -26.84 -24.00
CA ILE A 13 -3.75 -25.88 -24.50
C ILE A 13 -5.13 -26.47 -24.30
N PHE A 14 -6.05 -25.65 -23.79
CA PHE A 14 -7.49 -25.89 -23.85
C PHE A 14 -8.10 -24.93 -24.87
N CYS A 15 -8.81 -25.48 -25.85
CA CYS A 15 -9.35 -24.75 -26.98
C CYS A 15 -10.74 -25.26 -27.38
N ASP A 16 -11.46 -24.46 -28.17
CA ASP A 16 -12.70 -24.86 -28.83
C ASP A 16 -12.43 -24.98 -30.34
N VAL A 17 -12.41 -26.21 -30.83
CA VAL A 17 -12.00 -26.51 -32.20
C VAL A 17 -13.20 -26.38 -33.14
N PRO A 18 -13.14 -25.53 -34.19
CA PRO A 18 -14.23 -25.38 -35.14
C PRO A 18 -14.35 -26.59 -36.09
N GLU A 19 -15.51 -26.72 -36.75
CA GLU A 19 -15.78 -27.81 -37.71
C GLU A 19 -14.78 -27.87 -38.87
N ASP A 20 -14.27 -26.72 -39.32
CA ASP A 20 -13.34 -26.61 -40.45
C ASP A 20 -11.86 -26.82 -40.06
N SER A 21 -11.59 -27.42 -38.89
CA SER A 21 -10.24 -27.65 -38.38
C SER A 21 -9.71 -29.05 -38.72
N TYR A 22 -8.38 -29.20 -38.72
CA TYR A 22 -7.70 -30.50 -38.81
C TYR A 22 -7.91 -31.38 -37.56
N PHE A 23 -8.34 -30.79 -36.45
CA PHE A 23 -8.54 -31.47 -35.18
C PHE A 23 -10.02 -31.84 -34.96
N PRO A 24 -10.32 -32.83 -34.10
CA PRO A 24 -11.71 -33.14 -33.73
C PRO A 24 -12.43 -31.91 -33.19
N THR A 25 -13.61 -31.63 -33.75
CA THR A 25 -14.45 -30.47 -33.38
C THR A 25 -14.86 -30.51 -31.90
N GLY A 26 -14.95 -29.32 -31.31
CA GLY A 26 -15.37 -29.09 -29.93
C GLY A 26 -14.20 -28.88 -28.96
N PHE A 27 -14.52 -28.93 -27.66
CA PHE A 27 -13.56 -28.69 -26.61
C PHE A 27 -12.45 -29.73 -26.60
N THR A 28 -11.21 -29.26 -26.68
CA THR A 28 -10.05 -30.13 -26.86
C THR A 28 -8.91 -29.69 -25.95
N ILE A 29 -8.25 -30.66 -25.33
CA ILE A 29 -6.95 -30.49 -24.67
C ILE A 29 -5.87 -31.01 -25.61
N MET A 30 -4.88 -30.17 -25.91
CA MET A 30 -3.76 -30.52 -26.78
C MET A 30 -2.43 -30.36 -26.04
N GLU A 31 -1.54 -31.33 -26.19
CA GLU A 31 -0.15 -31.28 -25.72
C GLU A 31 0.79 -31.02 -26.89
N PHE A 32 1.60 -29.96 -26.80
CA PHE A 32 2.60 -29.61 -27.81
C PHE A 32 4.00 -29.48 -27.21
N TYR A 33 5.01 -29.78 -28.04
CA TYR A 33 6.34 -29.24 -27.82
C TYR A 33 6.35 -27.75 -28.10
N ARG A 34 7.02 -27.01 -27.23
CA ARG A 34 7.05 -25.56 -27.33
C ARG A 34 8.03 -25.06 -28.39
N PHE A 35 9.16 -25.76 -28.55
CA PHE A 35 10.27 -25.34 -29.40
C PHE A 35 10.39 -26.22 -30.65
N ASP A 36 10.74 -25.61 -31.78
CA ASP A 36 11.26 -26.31 -32.95
C ASP A 36 12.76 -26.66 -32.77
N GLU A 37 13.35 -27.35 -33.74
CA GLU A 37 14.77 -27.73 -33.71
C GLU A 37 15.74 -26.54 -33.68
N LEU A 38 15.27 -25.34 -34.02
CA LEU A 38 16.02 -24.08 -34.02
C LEU A 38 15.77 -23.24 -32.75
N GLY A 39 14.89 -23.70 -31.86
CA GLY A 39 14.51 -22.99 -30.64
C GLY A 39 13.45 -21.91 -30.82
N ASN A 40 12.76 -21.85 -31.96
CA ASN A 40 11.62 -20.95 -32.17
C ASN A 40 10.33 -21.54 -31.60
N GLU A 41 9.35 -20.68 -31.32
CA GLU A 41 8.04 -21.12 -30.88
C GLU A 41 7.30 -21.85 -32.00
N ARG A 42 6.81 -23.06 -31.73
CA ARG A 42 6.08 -23.86 -32.73
C ARG A 42 4.67 -23.37 -32.97
N LEU A 43 4.10 -22.68 -31.98
CA LEU A 43 2.75 -22.15 -32.00
C LEU A 43 2.83 -20.63 -31.99
N SER A 44 1.93 -19.99 -32.72
CA SER A 44 1.76 -18.54 -32.65
C SER A 44 0.44 -18.23 -31.95
N PHE A 45 0.48 -17.33 -30.98
CA PHE A 45 -0.67 -16.98 -30.15
C PHE A 45 -1.10 -15.54 -30.39
N SER A 46 -2.40 -15.34 -30.52
CA SER A 46 -3.07 -14.05 -30.33
C SER A 46 -3.71 -14.02 -28.94
N GLU A 47 -4.45 -12.95 -28.61
CA GLU A 47 -5.14 -12.84 -27.32
C GLU A 47 -6.16 -13.97 -27.07
N THR A 48 -6.82 -14.44 -28.13
CA THR A 48 -7.97 -15.37 -28.04
C THR A 48 -7.87 -16.55 -29.00
N THR A 49 -6.78 -16.68 -29.76
CA THR A 49 -6.60 -17.78 -30.72
C THR A 49 -5.15 -18.23 -30.79
N PHE A 50 -4.91 -19.40 -31.37
CA PHE A 50 -3.58 -19.86 -31.76
C PHE A 50 -3.58 -20.43 -33.18
N LEU A 51 -2.39 -20.48 -33.79
CA LEU A 51 -2.15 -21.04 -35.12
C LEU A 51 -1.26 -22.29 -35.04
N PHE A 52 -1.64 -23.33 -35.79
CA PHE A 52 -0.87 -24.57 -35.88
C PHE A 52 -0.70 -25.01 -37.35
N GLY A 53 0.54 -25.05 -37.84
CA GLY A 53 0.88 -25.75 -39.09
C GLY A 53 0.06 -25.34 -40.33
N GLY A 54 -0.22 -24.05 -40.51
CA GLY A 54 -1.02 -23.54 -41.63
C GLY A 54 -2.54 -23.76 -41.50
N SER A 55 -3.02 -24.23 -40.33
CA SER A 55 -4.43 -24.19 -39.97
C SER A 55 -4.95 -22.75 -39.90
N GLY A 56 -6.27 -22.60 -40.04
CA GLY A 56 -6.94 -21.38 -39.60
C GLY A 56 -6.74 -21.12 -38.10
N PRO A 57 -7.08 -19.91 -37.62
CA PRO A 57 -7.03 -19.57 -36.20
C PRO A 57 -8.00 -20.44 -35.39
N ILE A 58 -7.48 -21.08 -34.34
CA ILE A 58 -8.27 -21.91 -33.43
C ILE A 58 -8.54 -21.13 -32.13
N PRO A 59 -9.80 -20.98 -31.71
CA PRO A 59 -10.17 -20.36 -30.44
C PRO A 59 -9.42 -20.95 -29.23
N LEU A 60 -8.74 -20.08 -28.50
CA LEU A 60 -7.96 -20.41 -27.32
C LEU A 60 -8.76 -20.07 -26.07
N ILE A 61 -8.75 -20.96 -25.08
CA ILE A 61 -9.41 -20.75 -23.79
C ILE A 61 -8.37 -20.64 -22.68
N PHE A 62 -7.45 -21.60 -22.56
CA PHE A 62 -6.37 -21.55 -21.55
C PHE A 62 -5.08 -22.18 -22.05
N ARG A 63 -3.95 -21.72 -21.50
CA ARG A 63 -2.61 -22.31 -21.67
C ARG A 63 -1.99 -22.63 -20.32
N ALA A 64 -1.27 -23.74 -20.22
CA ALA A 64 -0.51 -24.07 -19.03
C ALA A 64 0.79 -24.84 -19.35
N ALA A 65 1.73 -24.78 -18.41
CA ALA A 65 2.96 -25.54 -18.46
C ALA A 65 2.78 -27.04 -18.16
N THR A 66 1.65 -27.43 -17.56
CA THR A 66 1.35 -28.82 -17.19
C THR A 66 -0.11 -29.15 -17.42
N ALA A 67 -0.40 -30.41 -17.76
CA ALA A 67 -1.76 -30.93 -17.83
C ALA A 67 -2.52 -30.71 -16.50
N ALA A 68 -1.88 -31.01 -15.36
CA ALA A 68 -2.49 -30.80 -14.05
C ALA A 68 -2.82 -29.32 -13.78
N GLY A 69 -1.97 -28.40 -14.23
CA GLY A 69 -2.24 -26.95 -14.17
C GLY A 69 -3.43 -26.55 -15.03
N LEU A 70 -3.47 -27.03 -16.28
CA LEU A 70 -4.58 -26.75 -17.20
C LEU A 70 -5.91 -27.25 -16.64
N LEU A 71 -5.96 -28.49 -16.15
CA LEU A 71 -7.18 -29.07 -15.58
C LEU A 71 -7.68 -28.27 -14.36
N ARG A 72 -6.79 -27.72 -13.54
CA ARG A 72 -7.19 -26.82 -12.45
C ARG A 72 -7.82 -25.52 -12.95
N LEU A 73 -7.31 -24.95 -14.04
CA LEU A 73 -7.89 -23.76 -14.67
C LEU A 73 -9.30 -24.04 -15.19
N ILE A 74 -9.45 -25.12 -15.96
CA ILE A 74 -10.74 -25.53 -16.53
C ILE A 74 -11.75 -25.75 -15.39
N LYS A 75 -11.39 -26.51 -14.35
CA LYS A 75 -12.29 -26.77 -13.21
C LYS A 75 -12.72 -25.50 -12.47
N LYS A 76 -11.82 -24.51 -12.35
CA LYS A 76 -12.12 -23.29 -11.60
C LYS A 76 -12.98 -22.31 -12.40
N HIS A 77 -12.75 -22.19 -13.70
CA HIS A 77 -13.35 -21.15 -14.53
C HIS A 77 -14.48 -21.63 -15.44
N TYR A 78 -14.69 -22.93 -15.57
CA TYR A 78 -15.71 -23.51 -16.44
C TYR A 78 -16.78 -24.24 -15.62
N VAL A 79 -18.01 -23.71 -15.62
CA VAL A 79 -19.07 -24.03 -14.65
C VAL A 79 -19.59 -25.48 -14.74
N ASP A 80 -19.41 -26.16 -15.88
CA ASP A 80 -19.99 -27.51 -16.12
C ASP A 80 -18.95 -28.56 -16.56
N THR A 81 -17.74 -28.54 -15.98
CA THR A 81 -16.66 -29.50 -16.33
C THR A 81 -17.05 -30.97 -16.32
N GLU A 82 -18.02 -31.38 -15.51
CA GLU A 82 -18.42 -32.79 -15.37
C GLU A 82 -19.18 -33.36 -16.59
N ASN A 83 -19.75 -32.49 -17.44
CA ASN A 83 -20.52 -32.91 -18.63
C ASN A 83 -19.88 -32.52 -19.96
N LEU A 84 -18.68 -31.94 -19.96
CA LEU A 84 -17.97 -31.61 -21.20
C LEU A 84 -17.33 -32.86 -21.81
N ALA A 85 -17.74 -33.18 -23.04
CA ALA A 85 -16.96 -34.08 -23.89
C ALA A 85 -15.68 -33.36 -24.31
N ILE A 86 -14.55 -33.74 -23.70
CA ILE A 86 -13.23 -33.17 -23.99
C ILE A 86 -12.43 -34.17 -24.81
N ASN A 87 -12.04 -33.77 -26.02
CA ASN A 87 -11.08 -34.52 -26.82
C ASN A 87 -9.67 -34.34 -26.23
N ILE A 88 -8.85 -35.40 -26.20
CA ILE A 88 -7.45 -35.32 -25.77
C ILE A 88 -6.56 -35.66 -26.96
N ILE A 89 -5.68 -34.73 -27.31
CA ILE A 89 -4.65 -34.93 -28.32
C ILE A 89 -3.30 -34.92 -27.62
N ASP A 90 -2.78 -36.12 -27.37
CA ASP A 90 -1.40 -36.33 -26.95
C ASP A 90 -0.51 -36.29 -28.20
N SER A 91 0.63 -35.63 -28.10
CA SER A 91 1.60 -35.58 -29.18
C SER A 91 2.40 -36.89 -29.34
N ASN A 92 2.12 -37.93 -28.53
CA ASN A 92 2.74 -39.27 -28.57
C ASN A 92 4.27 -39.20 -28.42
N LEU A 93 4.70 -38.52 -27.36
CA LEU A 93 6.08 -38.06 -27.18
C LEU A 93 7.03 -39.17 -26.72
N THR A 94 8.13 -39.38 -27.46
CA THR A 94 9.27 -40.21 -27.03
C THR A 94 10.46 -39.32 -26.68
N GLY A 95 10.71 -39.08 -25.39
CA GLY A 95 11.87 -38.30 -24.90
C GLY A 95 11.53 -37.32 -23.76
N ASP A 96 12.56 -36.86 -23.02
CA ASP A 96 12.42 -35.88 -21.94
C ASP A 96 12.82 -34.47 -22.40
N TYR A 97 11.86 -33.76 -22.97
CA TYR A 97 12.04 -32.44 -23.57
C TYR A 97 12.14 -31.31 -22.55
N GLU A 98 11.89 -31.62 -21.27
CA GLU A 98 12.20 -30.68 -20.19
C GLU A 98 13.71 -30.62 -19.92
N THR A 99 14.49 -31.58 -20.43
CA THR A 99 15.96 -31.64 -20.24
C THR A 99 16.76 -31.22 -21.48
N ASP A 100 16.09 -30.84 -22.57
CA ASP A 100 16.74 -30.31 -23.77
C ASP A 100 17.54 -29.03 -23.45
N GLN A 101 18.66 -28.82 -24.13
CA GLN A 101 19.45 -27.60 -24.05
C GLN A 101 18.64 -26.35 -24.36
N ILE A 102 17.72 -26.40 -25.34
CA ILE A 102 16.85 -25.26 -25.67
C ILE A 102 15.92 -24.94 -24.49
N ALA A 103 15.33 -25.97 -23.90
CA ALA A 103 14.47 -25.85 -22.72
C ALA A 103 15.27 -25.29 -21.52
N GLU A 104 16.49 -25.75 -21.28
CA GLU A 104 17.32 -25.25 -20.17
C GLU A 104 17.70 -23.78 -20.34
N VAL A 105 18.05 -23.36 -21.56
CA VAL A 105 18.31 -21.94 -21.86
C VAL A 105 17.08 -21.09 -21.60
N HIS A 106 15.89 -21.53 -22.05
CA HIS A 106 14.65 -20.80 -21.81
C HIS A 106 14.27 -20.75 -20.33
N ARG A 107 14.42 -21.86 -19.61
CA ARG A 107 14.24 -21.93 -18.15
C ARG A 107 15.15 -20.92 -17.43
N GLY A 108 16.39 -20.76 -17.90
CA GLY A 108 17.32 -19.73 -17.43
C GLY A 108 16.77 -18.31 -17.63
N ARG A 109 16.19 -18.01 -18.80
CA ARG A 109 15.53 -16.72 -19.06
C ARG A 109 14.35 -16.47 -18.13
N LEU A 110 13.48 -17.46 -17.93
CA LEU A 110 12.34 -17.33 -17.00
C LEU A 110 12.79 -17.08 -15.56
N LYS A 111 13.85 -17.77 -15.10
CA LYS A 111 14.45 -17.52 -13.78
C LYS A 111 14.93 -16.09 -13.66
N MET A 112 15.64 -15.57 -14.67
CA MET A 112 16.12 -14.19 -14.66
C MET A 112 14.98 -13.17 -14.71
N ALA A 113 13.94 -13.41 -15.51
CA ALA A 113 12.74 -12.57 -15.57
C ALA A 113 11.97 -12.55 -14.24
N ALA A 114 11.85 -13.70 -13.57
CA ALA A 114 11.23 -13.79 -12.26
C ALA A 114 12.03 -13.05 -11.17
N LEU A 115 13.36 -13.13 -11.21
CA LEU A 115 14.24 -12.44 -10.27
C LEU A 115 14.31 -10.93 -10.51
N SER A 116 14.14 -10.48 -11.76
CA SER A 116 14.13 -9.05 -12.10
C SER A 116 12.80 -8.37 -11.77
N ASN A 117 11.70 -9.12 -11.69
CA ASN A 117 10.41 -8.61 -11.26
C ASN A 117 10.40 -8.31 -9.75
N LYS A 118 10.57 -7.03 -9.39
CA LYS A 118 10.55 -6.58 -7.99
C LYS A 118 9.15 -6.53 -7.37
N GLU A 119 8.11 -6.57 -8.21
CA GLU A 119 6.70 -6.39 -7.85
C GLU A 119 5.91 -7.67 -8.10
N MET A 120 6.45 -8.83 -7.69
CA MET A 120 5.81 -10.14 -7.89
C MET A 120 4.39 -10.24 -7.29
N LEU A 121 4.05 -9.45 -6.28
CA LEU A 121 2.71 -9.45 -5.70
C LEU A 121 1.74 -8.52 -6.43
N ARG A 122 2.19 -7.80 -7.45
CA ARG A 122 1.38 -6.91 -8.27
C ARG A 122 0.96 -7.65 -9.54
N CYS A 123 -0.33 -7.65 -9.82
CA CYS A 123 -0.89 -8.30 -11.00
C CYS A 123 -0.33 -7.66 -12.27
N LEU A 124 0.18 -8.48 -13.19
CA LEU A 124 0.73 -8.00 -14.46
C LEU A 124 -0.31 -7.34 -15.37
N HIS A 125 -1.59 -7.69 -15.25
CA HIS A 125 -2.65 -7.16 -16.12
C HIS A 125 -3.34 -5.92 -15.54
N CYS A 126 -3.83 -5.98 -14.29
CA CYS A 126 -4.58 -4.87 -13.71
C CYS A 126 -3.71 -3.91 -12.88
N GLY A 127 -2.47 -4.29 -12.54
CA GLY A 127 -1.58 -3.48 -11.72
C GLY A 127 -2.02 -3.32 -10.26
N ARG A 128 -3.01 -4.08 -9.77
CA ARG A 128 -3.38 -4.12 -8.34
C ARG A 128 -2.61 -5.23 -7.61
N TYR A 129 -2.44 -5.13 -6.29
CA TYR A 129 -1.80 -6.20 -5.52
C TYR A 129 -2.70 -7.43 -5.38
N LEU A 130 -2.10 -8.60 -5.32
CA LEU A 130 -2.79 -9.84 -4.98
C LEU A 130 -3.17 -9.83 -3.50
N HIS A 131 -4.40 -10.24 -3.20
CA HIS A 131 -4.94 -10.36 -1.85
C HIS A 131 -5.50 -11.77 -1.57
N SER A 132 -5.20 -12.71 -2.46
CA SER A 132 -5.65 -14.10 -2.40
C SER A 132 -4.75 -14.94 -3.30
N GLU A 133 -5.15 -16.17 -3.61
CA GLU A 133 -4.41 -16.98 -4.57
C GLU A 133 -4.33 -16.31 -5.95
N GLY A 134 -3.22 -16.54 -6.65
CA GLY A 134 -3.01 -16.02 -8.00
C GLY A 134 -2.32 -17.03 -8.90
N TYR A 135 -2.26 -16.74 -10.19
CA TYR A 135 -1.53 -17.55 -11.15
C TYR A 135 -0.16 -16.95 -11.42
N THR A 136 0.89 -17.77 -11.33
CA THR A 136 2.20 -17.40 -11.86
C THR A 136 2.18 -17.67 -13.36
N VAL A 137 2.42 -16.65 -14.16
CA VAL A 137 2.30 -16.71 -15.62
C VAL A 137 3.56 -16.26 -16.32
N GLU A 138 3.72 -16.77 -17.53
CA GLU A 138 4.68 -16.31 -18.52
C GLU A 138 3.94 -15.54 -19.61
N LEU A 139 4.39 -14.31 -19.85
CA LEU A 139 3.87 -13.41 -20.89
C LEU A 139 4.98 -13.03 -21.87
N GLY A 140 4.58 -12.59 -23.07
CA GLY A 140 5.51 -12.11 -24.08
C GLY A 140 6.23 -13.22 -24.86
N PRO A 141 7.15 -12.84 -25.76
CA PRO A 141 7.85 -13.78 -26.62
C PRO A 141 8.94 -14.56 -25.88
N LEU A 142 9.34 -15.72 -26.42
CA LEU A 142 10.33 -16.62 -25.80
C LEU A 142 11.71 -16.00 -25.56
N ASN A 143 12.12 -15.02 -26.36
CA ASN A 143 13.42 -14.35 -26.21
C ASN A 143 13.42 -13.32 -25.08
N GLU A 144 12.28 -12.70 -24.79
CA GLU A 144 12.11 -11.64 -23.79
C GLU A 144 10.85 -11.89 -22.93
N PRO A 145 10.81 -13.00 -22.19
CA PRO A 145 9.64 -13.36 -21.40
C PRO A 145 9.51 -12.47 -20.18
N SER A 146 8.26 -12.19 -19.81
CA SER A 146 7.90 -11.58 -18.53
C SER A 146 7.30 -12.63 -17.61
N ILE A 147 7.79 -12.69 -16.36
CA ILE A 147 7.25 -13.56 -15.32
C ILE A 147 6.67 -12.72 -14.20
N GLY A 148 5.48 -13.09 -13.75
CA GLY A 148 4.84 -12.46 -12.61
C GLY A 148 3.59 -13.21 -12.21
N ASN A 149 2.81 -12.61 -11.33
CA ASN A 149 1.55 -13.18 -10.92
C ASN A 149 0.37 -12.35 -11.44
N ILE A 150 -0.79 -12.97 -11.54
CA ILE A 150 -2.05 -12.33 -11.94
C ILE A 150 -3.20 -12.79 -11.04
N HIS A 151 -4.20 -11.94 -10.88
CA HIS A 151 -5.45 -12.34 -10.22
C HIS A 151 -6.16 -13.41 -11.03
N PRO A 152 -6.89 -14.34 -10.38
CA PRO A 152 -7.66 -15.34 -11.09
C PRO A 152 -8.63 -14.77 -12.12
N GLU A 153 -9.28 -13.66 -11.81
CA GLU A 153 -10.22 -12.94 -12.67
C GLU A 153 -9.54 -12.15 -13.79
N CYS A 154 -8.23 -11.91 -13.72
CA CYS A 154 -7.46 -11.18 -14.73
C CYS A 154 -6.82 -12.08 -15.79
N ILE A 155 -6.97 -13.40 -15.68
CA ILE A 155 -6.35 -14.34 -16.63
C ILE A 155 -6.91 -14.16 -18.04
N LYS A 156 -6.02 -14.09 -19.01
CA LYS A 156 -6.35 -14.08 -20.44
C LYS A 156 -6.05 -15.44 -21.06
N PRO A 157 -6.74 -15.83 -22.15
CA PRO A 157 -6.49 -17.11 -22.80
C PRO A 157 -5.04 -17.31 -23.23
N SER A 158 -4.40 -16.24 -23.70
CA SER A 158 -3.00 -16.23 -24.13
C SER A 158 -1.97 -16.39 -23.01
N ASP A 159 -2.35 -16.26 -21.74
CA ASP A 159 -1.40 -16.32 -20.62
C ASP A 159 -0.96 -17.77 -20.38
N ARG A 160 0.35 -18.04 -20.44
CA ARG A 160 0.85 -19.38 -20.12
C ARG A 160 1.02 -19.53 -18.62
N VAL A 161 0.10 -20.28 -17.99
CA VAL A 161 0.14 -20.53 -16.54
C VAL A 161 1.25 -21.52 -16.18
N LEU A 162 2.22 -21.06 -15.40
CA LEU A 162 3.34 -21.85 -14.88
C LEU A 162 3.00 -22.54 -13.57
N GLY A 163 2.12 -21.93 -12.77
CA GLY A 163 1.79 -22.41 -11.44
C GLY A 163 0.84 -21.47 -10.70
N THR A 164 0.76 -21.64 -9.38
CA THR A 164 -0.09 -20.85 -8.50
C THR A 164 0.74 -20.30 -7.35
N ILE A 165 0.45 -19.06 -6.95
CA ILE A 165 0.95 -18.47 -5.71
C ILE A 165 -0.16 -18.51 -4.66
N GLN A 166 0.19 -18.92 -3.45
CA GLN A 166 -0.69 -18.91 -2.29
C GLN A 166 -0.18 -17.85 -1.32
N LEU A 167 -1.10 -17.06 -0.75
CA LEU A 167 -0.80 -15.97 0.17
C LEU A 167 -1.55 -16.17 1.48
N PRO A 168 -1.06 -17.07 2.38
CA PRO A 168 -1.78 -17.44 3.59
C PRO A 168 -2.14 -16.27 4.51
N PHE A 169 -1.33 -15.20 4.50
CA PHE A 169 -1.60 -13.97 5.25
C PHE A 169 -3.01 -13.43 5.00
N PHE A 170 -3.48 -13.43 3.75
CA PHE A 170 -4.80 -12.91 3.42
C PHE A 170 -5.96 -13.87 3.72
N HIS A 171 -5.67 -15.12 4.09
CA HIS A 171 -6.71 -16.01 4.61
C HIS A 171 -7.18 -15.56 5.99
N ASP A 172 -6.25 -15.04 6.81
CA ASP A 172 -6.56 -14.54 8.15
C ASP A 172 -7.10 -13.10 8.11
N TYR A 173 -6.72 -12.32 7.08
CA TYR A 173 -7.11 -10.92 6.88
C TYR A 173 -7.73 -10.69 5.49
N PRO A 174 -8.88 -11.31 5.17
CA PRO A 174 -9.52 -11.19 3.85
C PRO A 174 -9.99 -9.77 3.54
N GLU A 175 -10.22 -8.95 4.56
CA GLU A 175 -10.62 -7.56 4.41
C GLU A 175 -9.53 -6.66 3.79
N LEU A 176 -8.26 -7.08 3.80
CA LEU A 176 -7.11 -6.33 3.24
C LEU A 176 -7.02 -6.46 1.71
N MET A 177 -8.13 -6.15 1.03
CA MET A 177 -8.27 -6.20 -0.42
C MET A 177 -7.21 -5.35 -1.13
N ASN A 178 -6.42 -6.00 -1.99
CA ASN A 178 -5.32 -5.41 -2.76
C ASN A 178 -4.26 -4.65 -1.93
N PHE A 179 -4.05 -5.04 -0.67
CA PHE A 179 -3.12 -4.37 0.23
C PHE A 179 -1.64 -4.65 -0.12
N ASP A 180 -0.82 -3.60 -0.16
CA ASP A 180 0.62 -3.68 -0.40
C ASP A 180 1.38 -4.04 0.90
N VAL A 181 1.32 -5.32 1.29
CA VAL A 181 1.97 -5.83 2.51
C VAL A 181 3.48 -5.53 2.51
N LYS A 182 4.15 -5.70 1.37
CA LYS A 182 5.62 -5.57 1.28
C LYS A 182 6.04 -4.14 1.56
N SER A 183 5.47 -3.16 0.85
CA SER A 183 5.85 -1.77 1.04
C SER A 183 5.32 -1.22 2.36
N TRP A 184 4.15 -1.68 2.83
CA TRP A 184 3.64 -1.35 4.15
C TRP A 184 4.63 -1.75 5.24
N MET A 185 5.07 -3.00 5.25
CA MET A 185 6.03 -3.50 6.26
C MET A 185 7.36 -2.74 6.18
N ALA A 186 7.85 -2.47 4.96
CA ALA A 186 9.07 -1.68 4.78
C ALA A 186 8.92 -0.24 5.30
N ALA A 187 7.76 0.39 5.11
CA ALA A 187 7.47 1.71 5.64
C ALA A 187 7.30 1.69 7.17
N ALA A 188 6.61 0.68 7.72
CA ALA A 188 6.36 0.53 9.15
C ALA A 188 7.65 0.31 9.94
N MET A 189 8.58 -0.51 9.43
CA MET A 189 9.88 -0.75 10.07
C MET A 189 10.77 0.49 10.14
N ASN A 190 10.58 1.43 9.20
CA ASN A 190 11.39 2.64 9.10
C ASN A 190 10.67 3.90 9.61
N GLY A 191 9.36 3.81 9.89
CA GLY A 191 8.54 4.92 10.37
C GLY A 191 8.59 5.08 11.89
N GLN A 192 8.18 6.24 12.40
CA GLN A 192 8.19 6.49 13.85
C GLN A 192 6.95 6.01 14.60
N MET A 193 5.97 5.36 13.95
CA MET A 193 4.74 4.86 14.60
C MET A 193 4.16 5.92 15.56
N GLY A 194 4.25 7.21 15.18
CA GLY A 194 4.05 8.35 16.09
C GLY A 194 2.59 8.65 16.41
N LEU A 195 1.67 7.83 15.89
CA LEU A 195 0.25 7.94 16.14
C LEU A 195 -0.14 6.87 17.16
N PRO A 196 -0.67 7.27 18.33
CA PRO A 196 -1.14 6.31 19.32
C PRO A 196 -2.28 5.46 18.71
N SER A 197 -2.26 4.16 18.99
CA SER A 197 -3.34 3.23 18.64
C SER A 197 -4.65 3.59 19.34
N ASP A 198 -4.53 4.08 20.59
CA ASP A 198 -5.67 4.42 21.45
C ASP A 198 -5.77 5.93 21.67
N GLY A 199 -6.91 6.51 21.30
CA GLY A 199 -7.21 7.92 21.51
C GLY A 199 -7.89 8.21 22.84
N PHE A 200 -7.53 9.34 23.45
CA PHE A 200 -8.39 10.01 24.43
C PHE A 200 -9.45 10.82 23.69
N ALA A 201 -10.68 10.83 24.20
CA ALA A 201 -11.75 11.69 23.67
C ALA A 201 -11.30 13.16 23.62
N GLY A 202 -11.41 13.78 22.44
CA GLY A 202 -11.03 15.18 22.20
C GLY A 202 -9.60 15.42 21.69
N ALA A 203 -8.79 14.38 21.48
CA ALA A 203 -7.50 14.51 20.81
C ALA A 203 -7.66 14.64 19.28
N TYR A 204 -6.80 15.44 18.65
CA TYR A 204 -6.75 15.63 17.19
C TYR A 204 -5.29 15.58 16.71
N ILE A 205 -5.12 15.31 15.41
CA ILE A 205 -3.82 15.34 14.75
C ILE A 205 -3.68 16.67 14.01
N GLY A 206 -2.64 17.43 14.36
CA GLY A 206 -2.22 18.59 13.60
C GLY A 206 -1.45 18.16 12.35
N TRP A 207 -2.04 18.39 11.18
CA TRP A 207 -1.37 18.24 9.90
C TRP A 207 -0.63 19.52 9.52
N GLY A 208 0.67 19.39 9.25
CA GLY A 208 1.60 20.49 8.96
C GLY A 208 1.25 21.39 7.78
N GLY A 209 0.20 21.11 7.02
CA GLY A 209 -0.57 22.12 6.31
C GLY A 209 -0.17 22.41 4.86
N LEU A 210 -1.10 23.13 4.21
CA LEU A 210 -1.31 23.38 2.77
C LEU A 210 -0.27 24.30 2.12
N THR A 211 0.54 24.97 2.94
CA THR A 211 1.44 26.02 2.50
C THR A 211 2.85 25.45 2.34
N PRO A 212 3.43 25.44 1.14
CA PRO A 212 4.86 25.17 0.99
C PRO A 212 5.63 26.21 1.81
N ARG A 213 6.52 25.78 2.70
CA ARG A 213 7.50 26.69 3.29
C ARG A 213 8.81 26.56 2.52
N ASP A 214 9.44 27.70 2.26
CA ASP A 214 10.73 27.74 1.58
C ASP A 214 11.78 27.03 2.43
N ALA A 215 12.38 25.97 1.87
CA ALA A 215 13.40 25.17 2.54
C ALA A 215 14.76 25.91 2.70
N ASN A 216 14.85 27.15 2.21
CA ASN A 216 16.09 27.95 2.19
C ASN A 216 16.33 28.76 3.48
N GLY A 217 15.55 28.53 4.53
CA GLY A 217 15.77 29.12 5.85
C GLY A 217 17.12 28.74 6.45
N LYS A 218 17.74 29.65 7.20
CA LYS A 218 18.99 29.39 7.96
C LYS A 218 18.86 29.74 9.44
N TYR A 219 17.66 30.08 9.87
CA TYR A 219 17.35 30.44 11.25
C TYR A 219 16.50 29.34 11.87
N LEU A 220 16.79 29.04 13.13
CA LEU A 220 16.09 28.06 13.95
C LEU A 220 15.50 28.76 15.17
N VAL A 221 14.42 28.21 15.72
CA VAL A 221 13.87 28.62 17.01
C VAL A 221 14.37 27.67 18.09
N ALA A 222 15.07 28.20 19.09
CA ALA A 222 15.58 27.45 20.22
C ALA A 222 14.87 27.86 21.52
N PHE A 223 14.70 26.89 22.41
CA PHE A 223 14.05 27.01 23.70
C PHE A 223 15.08 26.81 24.81
N LYS A 224 15.24 27.81 25.67
CA LYS A 224 16.03 27.68 26.89
C LYS A 224 15.15 27.08 27.99
N LEU A 225 15.59 25.96 28.55
CA LEU A 225 14.89 25.26 29.62
C LEU A 225 15.43 25.69 31.00
N LYS A 226 14.59 25.56 32.05
CA LYS A 226 14.91 26.01 33.41
C LYS A 226 16.11 25.30 34.05
N ASP A 227 16.43 24.10 33.58
CA ASP A 227 17.61 23.35 34.03
C ASP A 227 18.91 23.74 33.27
N GLY A 228 18.82 24.76 32.40
CA GLY A 228 19.94 25.28 31.61
C GLY A 228 20.13 24.57 30.27
N THR A 229 19.41 23.49 30.00
CA THR A 229 19.46 22.79 28.71
C THR A 229 18.75 23.58 27.60
N GLU A 230 19.00 23.20 26.35
CA GLU A 230 18.46 23.84 25.16
C GLU A 230 17.89 22.80 24.21
N GLU A 231 16.69 23.07 23.71
CA GLU A 231 15.99 22.25 22.72
C GLU A 231 15.57 23.12 21.53
N ILE A 232 15.34 22.50 20.37
CA ILE A 232 15.09 23.21 19.12
C ILE A 232 13.72 22.82 18.57
N ALA A 233 13.03 23.79 17.98
CA ALA A 233 11.81 23.54 17.23
C ALA A 233 12.10 22.61 16.04
N CYS A 234 11.35 21.51 15.98
CA CYS A 234 11.38 20.57 14.86
C CYS A 234 10.03 20.59 14.16
N ARG A 235 10.08 20.43 12.83
CA ARG A 235 8.90 20.14 12.02
C ARG A 235 8.95 18.66 11.68
N ARG A 236 8.03 17.88 12.26
CA ARG A 236 8.05 16.42 12.17
C ARG A 236 9.42 15.90 12.65
N ASN A 237 10.07 15.09 11.82
CA ASN A 237 11.36 14.48 12.08
C ASN A 237 12.57 15.34 11.75
N ASN A 238 12.41 16.62 11.38
CA ASN A 238 13.51 17.44 10.90
C ASN A 238 13.58 18.79 11.62
N LEU A 239 14.78 19.36 11.67
CA LEU A 239 15.00 20.75 12.05
C LEU A 239 14.12 21.68 11.21
N GLU A 240 13.41 22.58 11.89
CA GLU A 240 12.61 23.59 11.19
C GLU A 240 13.48 24.79 10.83
N CYS A 241 13.95 24.82 9.60
CA CYS A 241 14.67 25.95 9.02
C CYS A 241 13.69 27.02 8.54
N LEU A 242 13.86 28.23 9.06
CA LEU A 242 13.00 29.39 8.80
C LEU A 242 13.80 30.55 8.19
N THR A 243 13.09 31.42 7.49
CA THR A 243 13.60 32.77 7.23
C THR A 243 13.74 33.54 8.54
N LYS A 244 14.52 34.63 8.51
CA LYS A 244 14.71 35.45 9.71
C LYS A 244 13.38 36.00 10.24
N SER A 245 12.54 36.50 9.35
CA SER A 245 11.23 37.08 9.69
C SER A 245 10.31 36.05 10.34
N GLU A 246 10.20 34.85 9.77
CA GLU A 246 9.38 33.77 10.32
C GLU A 246 9.89 33.32 11.71
N ALA A 247 11.22 33.20 11.88
CA ALA A 247 11.81 32.83 13.16
C ALA A 247 11.56 33.89 14.24
N GLU A 248 11.70 35.17 13.91
CA GLU A 248 11.43 36.28 14.82
C GLU A 248 9.94 36.35 15.20
N GLU A 249 9.03 36.18 14.24
CA GLU A 249 7.59 36.13 14.48
C GLU A 249 7.20 34.96 15.39
N MET A 250 7.74 33.76 15.13
CA MET A 250 7.50 32.58 15.96
C MET A 250 8.03 32.79 17.38
N VAL A 251 9.23 33.33 17.54
CA VAL A 251 9.82 33.62 18.86
C VAL A 251 8.99 34.63 19.64
N LEU A 252 8.50 35.69 19.00
CA LEU A 252 7.61 36.67 19.62
C LEU A 252 6.32 35.99 20.10
N THR A 253 5.67 35.23 19.22
CA THR A 253 4.43 34.50 19.53
C THR A 253 4.61 33.54 20.70
N VAL A 254 5.66 32.72 20.67
CA VAL A 254 5.90 31.72 21.71
C VAL A 254 6.30 32.37 23.04
N ASN A 255 7.10 33.44 23.03
CA ASN A 255 7.43 34.15 24.27
C ASN A 255 6.20 34.81 24.91
N CYS A 256 5.28 35.37 24.11
CA CYS A 256 3.99 35.85 24.62
C CYS A 256 3.20 34.72 25.29
N MET A 257 3.12 33.54 24.65
CA MET A 257 2.47 32.36 25.24
C MET A 257 3.15 31.91 26.55
N ILE A 258 4.48 31.82 26.58
CA ILE A 258 5.25 31.44 27.78
C ILE A 258 4.91 32.37 28.95
N GLN A 259 4.88 33.68 28.73
CA GLN A 259 4.54 34.65 29.78
C GLN A 259 3.08 34.52 30.24
N ALA A 260 2.14 34.42 29.30
CA ALA A 260 0.72 34.27 29.63
C ALA A 260 0.44 33.00 30.46
N LYS A 261 1.05 31.87 30.07
CA LYS A 261 0.94 30.58 30.76
C LYS A 261 1.60 30.61 32.14
N LYS A 262 2.74 31.30 32.28
CA LYS A 262 3.40 31.54 33.57
C LYS A 262 2.51 32.36 34.52
N TYR A 263 1.86 33.41 34.01
CA TYR A 263 0.91 34.22 34.79
C TYR A 263 -0.29 33.40 35.27
N LYS A 264 -0.84 32.54 34.40
CA LYS A 264 -1.93 31.59 34.72
C LYS A 264 -1.49 30.42 35.64
N LYS A 265 -0.27 30.43 36.19
CA LYS A 265 0.33 29.34 37.01
C LYS A 265 0.32 27.95 36.33
N ASN A 266 0.24 27.91 35.01
CA ASN A 266 0.29 26.70 34.21
C ASN A 266 1.41 26.83 33.17
N PRO A 267 2.69 26.73 33.58
CA PRO A 267 3.83 27.08 32.74
C PRO A 267 3.91 26.23 31.47
N PHE A 268 4.46 26.82 30.41
CA PHE A 268 4.85 26.08 29.22
C PHE A 268 6.08 25.22 29.54
N CYS A 269 6.05 23.95 29.18
CA CYS A 269 6.97 22.91 29.60
C CYS A 269 7.41 22.05 28.40
N TYR A 270 8.50 21.32 28.60
CA TYR A 270 9.07 20.31 27.71
C TYR A 270 9.16 18.97 28.45
N THR A 271 8.95 17.84 27.76
CA THR A 271 9.11 16.50 28.35
C THR A 271 10.43 15.86 27.90
N GLU A 272 11.17 15.26 28.83
CA GLU A 272 12.51 14.75 28.56
C GLU A 272 12.54 13.50 27.65
N GLN A 273 11.51 12.65 27.73
CA GLN A 273 11.49 11.36 27.04
C GLN A 273 10.71 11.45 25.71
N SER A 274 9.46 11.93 25.75
CA SER A 274 8.63 12.12 24.56
C SER A 274 9.03 13.35 23.73
N LYS A 275 9.81 14.28 24.29
CA LYS A 275 10.33 15.48 23.62
C LYS A 275 9.24 16.40 23.07
N ILE A 276 8.11 16.47 23.77
CA ILE A 276 6.95 17.29 23.38
C ILE A 276 6.92 18.59 24.20
N PHE A 277 6.39 19.65 23.57
CA PHE A 277 6.16 20.95 24.21
C PHE A 277 4.67 21.16 24.46
N GLY A 278 4.32 21.80 25.57
CA GLY A 278 2.93 22.09 25.92
C GLY A 278 2.81 22.76 27.27
N ASP A 279 1.61 23.23 27.63
CA ASP A 279 1.41 23.66 29.02
C ASP A 279 1.42 22.47 29.98
N ARG A 280 1.81 22.73 31.23
CA ARG A 280 2.03 21.69 32.24
C ARG A 280 0.81 20.80 32.46
N ALA A 281 -0.40 21.36 32.50
CA ALA A 281 -1.62 20.59 32.72
C ALA A 281 -1.87 19.60 31.56
N THR A 282 -1.75 20.08 30.32
CA THR A 282 -1.88 19.26 29.12
C THR A 282 -0.85 18.13 29.11
N LEU A 283 0.44 18.45 29.33
CA LEU A 283 1.49 17.44 29.33
C LEU A 283 1.34 16.41 30.46
N LEU A 284 0.89 16.81 31.65
CA LEU A 284 0.60 15.86 32.73
C LEU A 284 -0.51 14.88 32.34
N ALA A 285 -1.55 15.35 31.65
CA ALA A 285 -2.61 14.49 31.13
C ALA A 285 -2.08 13.53 30.06
N THR A 286 -1.21 14.00 29.16
CA THR A 286 -0.64 13.19 28.07
C THR A 286 0.32 12.12 28.57
N VAL A 287 1.29 12.47 29.41
CA VAL A 287 2.35 11.54 29.86
C VAL A 287 2.03 10.83 31.18
N GLY A 288 0.87 11.13 31.80
CA GLY A 288 0.41 10.52 33.04
C GLY A 288 1.39 10.67 34.21
N GLY A 289 2.21 11.72 34.22
CA GLY A 289 3.26 11.95 35.24
C GLY A 289 4.47 11.02 35.16
N LYS A 290 4.60 10.20 34.11
CA LYS A 290 5.72 9.27 33.92
C LYS A 290 7.00 9.96 33.47
N GLU A 291 6.89 11.19 32.97
CA GLU A 291 8.01 11.98 32.45
C GLU A 291 8.28 13.21 33.29
N ARG A 292 9.56 13.58 33.37
CA ARG A 292 9.98 14.86 33.93
C ARG A 292 9.54 15.99 33.00
N LEU A 293 8.80 16.94 33.56
CA LEU A 293 8.39 18.17 32.89
C LEU A 293 9.33 19.32 33.27
N ILE A 294 10.00 19.91 32.27
CA ILE A 294 10.97 20.98 32.46
C ILE A 294 10.35 22.30 31.95
N PRO A 295 10.17 23.33 32.79
CA PRO A 295 9.64 24.62 32.32
C PRO A 295 10.53 25.27 31.27
N VAL A 296 9.91 25.85 30.25
CA VAL A 296 10.57 26.68 29.23
C VAL A 296 10.72 28.10 29.77
N GLU A 297 11.93 28.66 29.74
CA GLU A 297 12.20 30.01 30.20
C GLU A 297 11.94 31.05 29.12
N LYS A 298 12.45 30.79 27.91
CA LYS A 298 12.31 31.68 26.75
C LYS A 298 12.59 30.94 25.44
N ALA A 299 12.03 31.46 24.36
CA ALA A 299 12.41 31.15 22.99
C ALA A 299 13.35 32.24 22.43
N TYR A 300 14.26 31.87 21.54
CA TYR A 300 15.12 32.82 20.82
C TYR A 300 15.55 32.29 19.45
N VAL A 301 15.91 33.21 18.56
CA VAL A 301 16.41 32.87 17.23
C VAL A 301 17.89 32.49 17.32
N ARG A 302 18.27 31.42 16.63
CA ARG A 302 19.67 31.04 16.43
C ARG A 302 19.94 30.68 14.96
N LEU A 303 21.21 30.60 14.59
CA LEU A 303 21.61 30.11 13.28
C LEU A 303 21.58 28.58 13.22
N TYR A 304 21.28 28.08 12.03
CA TYR A 304 21.46 26.68 11.67
C TYR A 304 22.92 26.26 11.79
N GLU A 305 23.14 25.04 12.27
CA GLU A 305 24.45 24.42 12.36
C GLU A 305 24.33 22.94 11.99
N GLU A 306 25.19 22.46 11.10
CA GLU A 306 25.15 21.10 10.57
C GLU A 306 25.20 20.02 11.67
N ARG A 307 25.96 20.27 12.75
CA ARG A 307 26.04 19.35 13.90
C ARG A 307 24.70 19.08 14.58
N LEU A 308 23.70 19.96 14.41
CA LEU A 308 22.37 19.79 14.99
C LEU A 308 21.54 18.77 14.20
N VAL A 309 21.82 18.59 12.90
CA VAL A 309 21.12 17.63 12.04
C VAL A 309 21.21 16.23 12.64
N GLN A 310 22.40 15.79 13.03
CA GLN A 310 22.60 14.45 13.60
C GLN A 310 21.84 14.22 14.92
N ARG A 311 21.51 15.29 15.66
CA ARG A 311 20.77 15.20 16.92
C ARG A 311 19.25 15.23 16.73
N TYR A 312 18.77 16.05 15.78
CA TYR A 312 17.35 16.38 15.66
C TYR A 312 16.68 15.76 14.44
N ASN A 313 17.42 15.56 13.34
CA ASN A 313 16.87 14.89 12.17
C ASN A 313 16.82 13.38 12.43
N ARG A 314 15.64 12.80 12.29
CA ARG A 314 15.42 11.37 12.46
C ARG A 314 14.97 10.76 11.14
N PRO A 315 15.44 9.55 10.79
CA PRO A 315 14.90 8.84 9.64
C PRO A 315 13.43 8.48 9.90
N GLY A 316 12.70 8.24 8.81
CA GLY A 316 11.33 7.77 8.84
C GLY A 316 10.26 8.83 8.63
N SER A 317 9.04 8.34 8.42
CA SER A 317 7.83 9.15 8.30
C SER A 317 7.24 9.46 9.68
N TRP A 318 6.57 10.61 9.78
CA TRP A 318 5.89 11.06 10.99
C TRP A 318 4.45 10.57 11.07
N TYR A 319 3.70 10.67 9.97
CA TYR A 319 2.31 10.21 9.89
C TYR A 319 2.21 8.80 9.32
N ALA A 320 3.00 8.50 8.29
CA ALA A 320 2.95 7.23 7.56
C ALA A 320 3.73 6.09 8.26
N PRO A 321 3.41 4.82 7.99
CA PRO A 321 2.39 4.35 7.04
C PRO A 321 0.96 4.44 7.59
N LEU A 322 0.02 4.79 6.72
CA LEU A 322 -1.43 4.81 6.96
C LEU A 322 -2.14 4.23 5.75
N PHE A 323 -3.39 3.78 5.87
CA PHE A 323 -4.17 3.36 4.71
C PHE A 323 -5.59 3.95 4.74
N TYR A 324 -6.18 4.02 3.57
CA TYR A 324 -7.56 4.45 3.37
C TYR A 324 -8.22 3.57 2.31
N LEU A 325 -9.52 3.74 2.11
CA LEU A 325 -10.31 2.90 1.21
C LEU A 325 -10.71 3.67 -0.04
N ARG A 326 -10.63 2.97 -1.19
CA ARG A 326 -11.15 3.44 -2.48
C ARG A 326 -12.24 2.50 -2.96
N ASN A 327 -13.19 3.03 -3.70
CA ASN A 327 -14.20 2.22 -4.37
C ASN A 327 -13.51 1.31 -5.39
N TYR A 328 -13.81 0.02 -5.37
CA TYR A 328 -13.14 -0.97 -6.22
C TYR A 328 -13.36 -0.73 -7.73
N GLU A 329 -14.54 -0.22 -8.10
CA GLU A 329 -14.94 -0.01 -9.49
C GLU A 329 -14.49 1.36 -10.02
N THR A 330 -14.73 2.43 -9.26
CA THR A 330 -14.43 3.80 -9.71
C THR A 330 -13.02 4.26 -9.34
N SER A 331 -12.38 3.56 -8.40
CA SER A 331 -11.11 3.98 -7.80
C SER A 331 -11.21 5.38 -7.16
N GLU A 332 -12.40 5.86 -6.80
CA GLU A 332 -12.55 7.10 -6.04
C GLU A 332 -12.36 6.84 -4.55
N ILE A 333 -11.96 7.87 -3.79
CA ILE A 333 -11.87 7.78 -2.32
C ILE A 333 -13.28 7.51 -1.77
N ILE A 334 -13.40 6.56 -0.84
CA ILE A 334 -14.67 6.33 -0.14
C ILE A 334 -14.87 7.46 0.88
N VAL A 335 -15.96 8.19 0.70
CA VAL A 335 -16.40 9.26 1.59
C VAL A 335 -17.68 8.83 2.29
N VAL A 336 -17.65 8.84 3.61
CA VAL A 336 -18.74 8.46 4.51
C VAL A 336 -19.49 9.72 4.94
N GLU A 337 -20.83 9.64 5.03
CA GLU A 337 -21.69 10.78 5.40
C GLU A 337 -21.34 12.05 4.59
N GLU A 338 -21.12 11.87 3.28
CA GLU A 338 -20.85 12.89 2.25
C GLU A 338 -19.56 13.72 2.42
N SER A 339 -18.88 13.67 3.57
CA SER A 339 -17.75 14.56 3.84
C SER A 339 -16.60 13.96 4.64
N ILE A 340 -16.70 12.71 5.11
CA ILE A 340 -15.71 12.13 6.03
C ILE A 340 -14.93 11.00 5.35
N VAL A 341 -13.61 11.10 5.37
CA VAL A 341 -12.70 10.04 4.91
C VAL A 341 -12.07 9.36 6.12
N PHE A 342 -12.16 8.03 6.17
CA PHE A 342 -11.52 7.24 7.20
C PHE A 342 -10.09 6.86 6.80
N ILE A 343 -9.17 7.08 7.73
CA ILE A 343 -7.77 6.66 7.63
C ILE A 343 -7.51 5.68 8.77
N LEU A 344 -6.69 4.66 8.51
CA LEU A 344 -6.34 3.64 9.48
C LEU A 344 -4.82 3.48 9.58
N SER A 345 -4.34 3.17 10.78
CA SER A 345 -2.90 2.97 11.05
C SER A 345 -2.48 1.52 11.27
N ASP A 346 -3.42 0.63 11.61
CA ASP A 346 -3.12 -0.79 11.85
C ASP A 346 -3.97 -1.68 10.92
N PRO A 347 -3.36 -2.37 9.94
CA PRO A 347 -4.08 -3.28 9.06
C PRO A 347 -4.62 -4.52 9.79
N LEU A 348 -4.03 -4.92 10.92
CA LEU A 348 -4.44 -6.11 11.66
C LEU A 348 -5.73 -5.90 12.46
N GLU A 349 -6.07 -4.63 12.74
CA GLU A 349 -7.31 -4.26 13.42
C GLU A 349 -8.44 -3.90 12.44
N PHE A 350 -8.18 -3.94 11.12
CA PHE A 350 -9.12 -3.41 10.13
C PHE A 350 -10.52 -4.06 10.22
N LYS A 351 -10.58 -5.37 10.46
CA LYS A 351 -11.84 -6.09 10.69
C LYS A 351 -12.69 -5.50 11.82
N ASN A 352 -12.06 -5.03 12.90
CA ASN A 352 -12.77 -4.45 14.03
C ASN A 352 -13.43 -3.12 13.66
N TYR A 353 -12.72 -2.29 12.89
CA TYR A 353 -13.27 -1.04 12.35
C TYR A 353 -14.45 -1.31 11.41
N LEU A 354 -14.31 -2.26 10.48
CA LEU A 354 -15.41 -2.64 9.57
C LEU A 354 -16.64 -3.13 10.32
N SER A 355 -16.46 -3.95 11.36
CA SER A 355 -17.57 -4.41 12.22
C SER A 355 -18.26 -3.23 12.89
N ASN A 356 -17.49 -2.30 13.47
CA ASN A 356 -18.05 -1.12 14.11
C ASN A 356 -18.83 -0.24 13.12
N TRP A 357 -18.30 -0.01 11.92
CA TRP A 357 -18.94 0.81 10.89
C TRP A 357 -20.21 0.18 10.35
N ALA A 358 -20.26 -1.16 10.27
CA ALA A 358 -21.46 -1.90 9.95
C ALA A 358 -22.54 -1.75 11.04
N ASP A 359 -22.16 -1.81 12.32
CA ASP A 359 -23.08 -1.66 13.46
C ASP A 359 -23.74 -0.26 13.51
N VAL A 360 -23.05 0.79 13.05
CA VAL A 360 -23.62 2.14 12.88
C VAL A 360 -24.31 2.37 11.53
N ASN A 361 -24.47 1.32 10.72
CA ASN A 361 -25.07 1.36 9.38
C ASN A 361 -24.38 2.35 8.43
N PHE A 362 -23.06 2.43 8.44
CA PHE A 362 -22.33 3.09 7.35
C PHE A 362 -22.31 2.16 6.13
N ASN A 363 -22.81 2.67 5.01
CA ASN A 363 -22.86 1.92 3.76
C ASN A 363 -21.47 1.91 3.10
N MET A 364 -20.71 0.84 3.34
CA MET A 364 -19.39 0.66 2.72
C MET A 364 -19.56 -0.05 1.37
N PRO A 365 -19.25 0.60 0.23
CA PRO A 365 -19.26 -0.07 -1.06
C PRO A 365 -18.13 -1.11 -1.16
N ALA A 366 -18.13 -1.91 -2.23
CA ALA A 366 -16.97 -2.73 -2.58
C ALA A 366 -15.71 -1.84 -2.68
N TYR A 367 -14.63 -2.27 -2.03
CA TYR A 367 -13.47 -1.43 -1.81
C TYR A 367 -12.14 -2.12 -2.12
N GLU A 368 -11.11 -1.30 -2.33
CA GLU A 368 -9.70 -1.68 -2.29
C GLU A 368 -8.96 -0.84 -1.24
N VAL A 369 -7.92 -1.42 -0.64
CA VAL A 369 -7.09 -0.76 0.37
C VAL A 369 -5.93 -0.05 -0.31
N THR A 370 -5.75 1.25 -0.03
CA THR A 370 -4.64 2.06 -0.56
C THR A 370 -3.74 2.56 0.55
N CYS A 371 -2.44 2.31 0.43
CA CYS A 371 -1.43 2.69 1.42
C CYS A 371 -0.85 4.09 1.15
N LEU A 372 -0.75 4.89 2.20
CA LEU A 372 0.02 6.12 2.32
C LEU A 372 1.36 5.77 2.97
N LEU A 373 2.36 5.48 2.14
CA LEU A 373 3.65 4.90 2.60
C LEU A 373 4.68 5.95 3.05
N SER A 374 4.42 7.23 2.84
CA SER A 374 5.32 8.32 3.22
C SER A 374 4.54 9.56 3.65
N ASP A 375 5.22 10.45 4.37
CA ASP A 375 4.65 11.76 4.73
C ASP A 375 4.29 12.60 3.48
N ASN A 376 5.03 12.47 2.38
CA ASN A 376 4.67 13.16 1.13
C ASN A 376 3.35 12.63 0.54
N ALA A 377 3.18 11.31 0.54
CA ALA A 377 1.92 10.69 0.11
C ALA A 377 0.75 11.11 1.01
N PHE A 378 0.98 11.17 2.33
CA PHE A 378 0.01 11.70 3.28
C PHE A 378 -0.31 13.17 3.01
N ASP A 379 0.69 14.01 2.71
CA ASP A 379 0.50 15.43 2.40
C ASP A 379 -0.28 15.67 1.11
N GLU A 380 -0.03 14.88 0.06
CA GLU A 380 -0.81 14.91 -1.18
C GLU A 380 -2.26 14.47 -0.93
N PHE A 381 -2.45 13.39 -0.19
CA PHE A 381 -3.76 12.89 0.19
C PHE A 381 -4.54 13.93 1.01
N MET A 382 -3.94 14.51 2.05
CA MET A 382 -4.61 15.51 2.88
C MET A 382 -4.91 16.80 2.11
N ARG A 383 -4.06 17.20 1.16
CA ARG A 383 -4.37 18.31 0.23
C ARG A 383 -5.62 18.02 -0.59
N LEU A 384 -5.74 16.82 -1.14
CA LEU A 384 -6.91 16.39 -1.90
C LEU A 384 -8.18 16.36 -1.03
N VAL A 385 -8.11 15.78 0.17
CA VAL A 385 -9.23 15.74 1.12
C VAL A 385 -9.73 17.16 1.42
N VAL A 386 -8.82 18.05 1.81
CA VAL A 386 -9.18 19.43 2.18
C VAL A 386 -9.66 20.24 0.97
N SER A 387 -9.07 20.06 -0.22
CA SER A 387 -9.50 20.79 -1.42
C SER A 387 -10.92 20.41 -1.88
N ASN A 388 -11.39 19.21 -1.54
CA ASN A 388 -12.76 18.76 -1.82
C ASN A 388 -13.75 19.12 -0.69
N GLY A 389 -13.30 19.83 0.36
CA GLY A 389 -14.15 20.18 1.50
C GLY A 389 -14.43 18.99 2.44
N TRP A 390 -13.68 17.90 2.31
CA TRP A 390 -13.80 16.74 3.17
C TRP A 390 -12.95 16.88 4.44
N SER A 391 -13.30 16.09 5.45
CA SER A 391 -12.56 15.92 6.69
C SER A 391 -11.99 14.50 6.75
N ALA A 392 -10.85 14.33 7.41
CA ALA A 392 -10.29 13.01 7.67
C ALA A 392 -10.29 12.68 9.16
N ILE A 393 -10.59 11.42 9.49
CA ILE A 393 -10.51 10.89 10.85
C ILE A 393 -9.66 9.63 10.84
N LEU A 394 -8.63 9.60 11.68
CA LEU A 394 -7.77 8.43 11.88
C LEU A 394 -8.40 7.50 12.93
N ASN A 395 -8.42 6.19 12.64
CA ASN A 395 -8.89 5.12 13.53
C ASN A 395 -10.28 5.41 14.17
N PRO A 396 -11.31 5.73 13.37
CA PRO A 396 -12.59 6.15 13.91
C PRO A 396 -13.43 4.97 14.42
N ILE A 397 -13.87 5.06 15.67
CA ILE A 397 -14.85 4.17 16.30
C ILE A 397 -16.06 4.99 16.71
N PHE A 398 -17.25 4.51 16.37
CA PHE A 398 -18.52 5.18 16.62
C PHE A 398 -19.39 4.38 17.57
N ASP A 399 -20.25 5.06 18.34
CA ASP A 399 -21.24 4.43 19.19
C ASP A 399 -22.41 3.91 18.31
N PRO A 400 -22.70 2.61 18.32
CA PRO A 400 -23.83 2.01 17.59
C PRO A 400 -25.19 2.68 17.87
N SER A 401 -25.37 3.25 19.05
CA SER A 401 -26.65 3.76 19.53
C SER A 401 -26.99 5.15 18.99
N ASN A 402 -25.98 5.99 18.75
CA ASN A 402 -26.17 7.41 18.42
C ASN A 402 -25.24 7.93 17.31
N LYS A 403 -24.40 7.06 16.74
CA LYS A 403 -23.41 7.35 15.70
C LYS A 403 -22.38 8.43 16.06
N GLN A 404 -22.21 8.77 17.35
CA GLN A 404 -21.18 9.71 17.77
C GLN A 404 -19.81 9.06 17.76
N LEU A 405 -18.79 9.84 17.42
CA LEU A 405 -17.40 9.40 17.47
C LEU A 405 -17.00 9.14 18.94
N VAL A 406 -16.72 7.88 19.28
CA VAL A 406 -16.26 7.45 20.60
C VAL A 406 -14.75 7.54 20.71
N SER A 407 -14.04 7.10 19.67
CA SER A 407 -12.58 7.22 19.57
C SER A 407 -12.17 7.49 18.13
N GLY A 408 -10.92 7.94 17.97
CA GLY A 408 -10.34 8.36 16.70
C GLY A 408 -9.85 9.80 16.75
N PHE A 409 -8.98 10.15 15.80
CA PHE A 409 -8.31 11.44 15.76
C PHE A 409 -8.71 12.22 14.50
N PRO A 410 -9.53 13.26 14.62
CA PRO A 410 -9.73 14.21 13.53
C PRO A 410 -8.39 14.81 13.11
N VAL A 411 -8.15 14.87 11.79
CA VAL A 411 -6.93 15.44 11.22
C VAL A 411 -7.24 16.83 10.70
N TYR A 412 -6.57 17.85 11.25
CA TYR A 412 -6.79 19.25 10.88
C TYR A 412 -5.52 19.92 10.38
N PRO A 413 -5.61 20.81 9.37
CA PRO A 413 -4.52 21.73 9.07
C PRO A 413 -4.12 22.52 10.32
N ILE A 414 -2.83 22.63 10.61
CA ILE A 414 -2.33 23.38 11.76
C ILE A 414 -2.81 24.84 11.75
N GLU A 415 -2.99 25.44 10.57
CA GLU A 415 -3.54 26.79 10.41
C GLU A 415 -4.97 26.92 10.95
N PHE A 416 -5.77 25.85 10.83
CA PHE A 416 -7.11 25.81 11.39
C PHE A 416 -7.08 25.75 12.92
N LEU A 417 -6.18 24.93 13.47
CA LEU A 417 -5.98 24.80 14.91
C LEU A 417 -5.54 26.13 15.55
N TYR A 418 -4.63 26.87 14.90
CA TYR A 418 -4.23 28.19 15.37
C TYR A 418 -5.38 29.19 15.48
N LYS A 419 -6.35 29.14 14.55
CA LYS A 419 -7.55 30.00 14.59
C LYS A 419 -8.45 29.64 15.76
N ILE A 420 -8.64 28.34 16.03
CA ILE A 420 -9.41 27.88 17.19
C ILE A 420 -8.78 28.42 18.48
N TYR A 421 -7.47 28.27 18.65
CA TYR A 421 -6.79 28.74 19.86
C TYR A 421 -6.82 30.26 20.05
N ARG A 422 -6.77 31.05 18.98
CA ARG A 422 -6.85 32.52 19.06
C ARG A 422 -8.25 33.03 19.42
N ASN A 423 -9.30 32.25 19.19
CA ASN A 423 -10.69 32.65 19.47
C ASN A 423 -11.21 32.15 20.84
N ILE A 424 -10.38 31.42 21.60
CA ILE A 424 -10.71 30.90 22.95
C ILE A 424 -10.03 31.75 24.06
N GLU A 425 -9.26 32.78 23.70
CA GLU A 425 -8.83 33.85 24.61
C GLU A 425 -9.70 35.10 24.40
#